data_AF-A0AAX6EHS0-F1
#
_entry.id   AF-A0AAX6EHS0-F1
#
_cell.length_a   1.000
_cell.length_b   1.000
_cell.length_c   1.000
_cell.angle_alpha   90.00
_cell.angle_beta   90.00
_cell.angle_gamma   90.00
#
_symmetry.space_group_name_H-M   'P 1'
#
loop_
_entity.id
_entity.type
_entity.pdbx_description
1 polymer ?
#
loop_
_entity_poly.entity_id
_entity_poly.type
_entity_poly.pdbx_seq_one_letter_code
_entity_poly.pdbx_strand_id
1 'polypeptide(L)'
;MMGSETHFSFDPPPPKEDLETLALSDPLSAVDPPSDGSDPLLHSTSPSSSSSSFPDPPSYADVIFTPFNGTTSAATSSSTSPDFRPSTSPYLRISVSDPQKEQQDASTSLVPGGNTYVTYLITTETRDLGRFGVRRRFRDFVTLADRLAESYRGHFIPPRPDKSVVESQVMQKQEFVEQRRSALEKYLLRLAAHPVVGRSDELAVFLKAQGRLPLVRSVDVASRVLDGAARLPSQLFGEGPVAAVGPEDVGQPAKGGRDLLRMFRELRQSVANDWGGGRPLVVEEDREFLERKEKVQDLEQQLSTASQQAEALVKAQQDIGETTGELGLAFFKLGKFETEEAVYESQRTRAADFKRLATAAVRASRSYRELNAQSVKHLDILHEYLGMMLAVHSAFSDRSNALLTVQTLMSDLSSLHTRAKRLEAASSKIFGGDRSRTRKVEELKETIRITEDAKLCAIREYERIKENNRNELERLDRERRDDFLGMLKGFIINQIGYADKAASVWAQVVEETSRYGRERD
;
A
#
# COMPACT_ATOMS: atom_id res chain seq x y z
N MET A 1 -21.57 -13.96 64.77
CA MET A 1 -22.49 -13.15 63.94
C MET A 1 -21.92 -13.13 62.54
N MET A 2 -22.69 -13.67 61.59
CA MET A 2 -22.26 -13.95 60.21
C MET A 2 -22.02 -12.66 59.44
N GLY A 3 -20.93 -12.62 58.67
CA GLY A 3 -20.70 -11.60 57.64
C GLY A 3 -21.46 -11.97 56.37
N SER A 4 -22.23 -11.03 55.84
CA SER A 4 -22.93 -11.16 54.56
C SER A 4 -22.06 -10.59 53.44
N GLU A 5 -21.59 -11.47 52.56
CA GLU A 5 -21.00 -11.13 51.26
C GLU A 5 -22.11 -10.71 50.30
N THR A 6 -22.01 -9.51 49.72
CA THR A 6 -22.88 -9.08 48.61
C THR A 6 -22.20 -9.42 47.28
N HIS A 7 -22.67 -10.47 46.64
CA HIS A 7 -22.40 -10.81 45.25
C HIS A 7 -23.06 -9.76 44.32
N PHE A 8 -22.27 -9.03 43.53
CA PHE A 8 -22.79 -8.31 42.37
C PHE A 8 -22.79 -9.27 41.17
N SER A 9 -23.98 -9.64 40.71
CA SER A 9 -24.19 -10.35 39.45
C SER A 9 -24.28 -9.33 38.31
N PHE A 10 -23.47 -9.48 37.27
CA PHE A 10 -23.62 -8.77 36.01
C PHE A 10 -24.51 -9.61 35.09
N ASP A 11 -25.71 -9.12 34.79
CA ASP A 11 -26.53 -9.69 33.72
C ASP A 11 -25.94 -9.33 32.33
N PRO A 12 -26.03 -10.22 31.34
CA PRO A 12 -25.54 -9.96 29.99
C PRO A 12 -26.47 -8.99 29.23
N PRO A 13 -25.93 -8.22 28.26
CA PRO A 13 -26.73 -7.27 27.49
C PRO A 13 -27.70 -7.99 26.51
N PRO A 14 -28.86 -7.40 26.20
CA PRO A 14 -29.80 -7.94 25.22
C PRO A 14 -29.25 -7.85 23.79
N PRO A 15 -29.78 -8.66 22.85
CA PRO A 15 -29.28 -8.73 21.48
C PRO A 15 -29.60 -7.47 20.68
N LYS A 16 -28.72 -7.23 19.69
CA LYS A 16 -28.61 -6.07 18.82
C LYS A 16 -29.93 -5.74 18.09
N GLU A 17 -30.38 -4.49 18.21
CA GLU A 17 -31.30 -3.88 17.25
C GLU A 17 -30.50 -3.35 16.07
N ASP A 18 -30.93 -3.74 14.86
CA ASP A 18 -30.34 -3.34 13.60
C ASP A 18 -30.51 -1.83 13.39
N LEU A 19 -29.39 -1.12 13.17
CA LEU A 19 -29.38 0.27 12.75
C LEU A 19 -29.90 0.36 11.30
N GLU A 20 -31.19 0.64 11.17
CA GLU A 20 -31.82 0.95 9.89
C GLU A 20 -31.21 2.21 9.25
N THR A 21 -30.85 2.04 7.99
CA THR A 21 -30.32 3.05 7.08
C THR A 21 -31.39 4.11 6.83
N LEU A 22 -31.12 5.39 7.15
CA LEU A 22 -32.01 6.50 6.81
C LEU A 22 -32.06 6.72 5.30
N ALA A 23 -33.14 6.23 4.67
CA ALA A 23 -33.53 6.63 3.31
C ALA A 23 -34.30 7.95 3.37
N LEU A 24 -33.73 9.02 2.82
CA LEU A 24 -34.46 10.25 2.54
C LEU A 24 -35.28 10.05 1.26
N SER A 25 -36.57 9.74 1.43
CA SER A 25 -37.55 9.76 0.35
C SER A 25 -38.10 11.18 0.18
N ASP A 26 -37.97 11.70 -1.04
CA ASP A 26 -38.66 12.90 -1.55
C ASP A 26 -40.18 12.75 -1.43
N PRO A 27 -40.90 13.69 -0.80
CA PRO A 27 -42.30 13.89 -1.08
C PRO A 27 -42.45 15.16 -1.91
N LEU A 28 -43.08 15.06 -3.08
CA LEU A 28 -44.23 15.86 -3.48
C LEU A 28 -44.49 15.65 -4.99
N SER A 29 -45.50 14.85 -5.29
CA SER A 29 -46.20 14.86 -6.58
C SER A 29 -47.66 14.49 -6.36
N ALA A 30 -48.53 15.20 -7.08
CA ALA A 30 -49.97 15.00 -7.28
C ALA A 30 -50.94 15.73 -6.34
N VAL A 31 -51.29 16.98 -6.71
CA VAL A 31 -52.68 17.48 -6.71
C VAL A 31 -52.86 18.43 -7.92
N ASP A 32 -53.87 18.19 -8.77
CA ASP A 32 -54.38 19.06 -9.86
C ASP A 32 -55.85 19.48 -9.53
N PRO A 33 -56.51 20.41 -10.26
CA PRO A 33 -56.38 21.89 -10.27
C PRO A 33 -57.74 22.58 -9.86
N PRO A 34 -57.90 23.94 -9.89
CA PRO A 34 -58.38 24.59 -11.12
C PRO A 34 -57.95 26.07 -11.38
N SER A 35 -58.16 26.45 -12.64
CA SER A 35 -58.22 27.71 -13.41
C SER A 35 -57.98 29.14 -12.87
N ASP A 36 -57.42 29.91 -13.81
CA ASP A 36 -57.57 31.34 -14.16
C ASP A 36 -56.65 32.41 -13.54
N GLY A 37 -55.94 33.12 -14.45
CA GLY A 37 -55.39 34.46 -14.23
C GLY A 37 -53.93 34.68 -14.68
N SER A 38 -53.72 34.98 -15.98
CA SER A 38 -52.91 36.10 -16.54
C SER A 38 -51.75 36.66 -15.67
N ASP A 39 -50.49 36.86 -16.07
CA ASP A 39 -49.86 37.21 -17.36
C ASP A 39 -48.31 37.38 -17.08
N PRO A 40 -47.45 38.01 -17.92
CA PRO A 40 -46.46 37.39 -18.80
C PRO A 40 -44.99 37.71 -18.42
N LEU A 41 -44.06 37.28 -19.30
CA LEU A 41 -42.62 37.64 -19.43
C LEU A 41 -41.61 36.53 -19.10
N LEU A 42 -41.66 35.46 -19.90
CA LEU A 42 -40.47 34.69 -20.26
C LEU A 42 -40.11 35.03 -21.72
N HIS A 43 -38.94 35.65 -21.92
CA HIS A 43 -38.22 35.51 -23.18
C HIS A 43 -36.74 35.24 -22.90
N SER A 44 -36.35 34.03 -23.30
CA SER A 44 -34.97 33.59 -23.46
C SER A 44 -34.33 34.30 -24.65
N THR A 45 -33.12 34.84 -24.47
CA THR A 45 -32.18 35.11 -25.56
C THR A 45 -30.74 34.91 -25.07
N SER A 46 -30.02 33.99 -25.72
CA SER A 46 -28.56 34.03 -25.85
C SER A 46 -28.25 34.72 -27.19
N PRO A 47 -27.18 35.52 -27.35
CA PRO A 47 -25.87 34.91 -27.66
C PRO A 47 -24.57 35.70 -27.32
N SER A 48 -23.44 34.98 -27.43
CA SER A 48 -22.08 35.38 -27.84
C SER A 48 -21.17 36.27 -26.96
N SER A 49 -20.12 35.61 -26.44
CA SER A 49 -18.67 35.95 -26.43
C SER A 49 -18.23 37.42 -26.31
N SER A 50 -17.68 37.77 -25.15
CA SER A 50 -16.51 38.67 -25.05
C SER A 50 -15.55 38.16 -23.98
N SER A 51 -14.27 38.19 -24.34
CA SER A 51 -13.11 37.74 -23.57
C SER A 51 -12.96 38.48 -22.24
N SER A 52 -12.92 37.75 -21.13
CA SER A 52 -12.29 38.22 -19.89
C SER A 52 -11.31 37.16 -19.41
N SER A 53 -10.04 37.53 -19.41
CA SER A 53 -8.92 36.72 -18.96
C SER A 53 -8.90 36.73 -17.43
N PHE A 54 -9.35 35.64 -16.81
CA PHE A 54 -9.09 35.32 -15.41
C PHE A 54 -8.40 33.95 -15.36
N PRO A 55 -7.34 33.79 -14.56
CA PRO A 55 -6.68 32.49 -14.43
C PRO A 55 -7.62 31.52 -13.70
N ASP A 56 -7.77 30.32 -14.24
CA ASP A 56 -8.44 29.22 -13.55
C ASP A 56 -7.78 28.99 -12.17
N PRO A 57 -8.57 28.69 -11.12
CA PRO A 57 -8.02 28.37 -9.81
C PRO A 57 -7.15 27.09 -9.90
N PRO A 58 -6.02 27.02 -9.16
CA PRO A 58 -5.10 25.92 -9.27
C PRO A 58 -5.75 24.59 -8.88
N SER A 59 -5.38 23.53 -9.60
CA SER A 59 -5.82 22.17 -9.33
C SER A 59 -5.22 21.67 -8.01
N TYR A 60 -5.90 20.72 -7.37
CA TYR A 60 -5.52 20.00 -6.14
C TYR A 60 -4.03 19.59 -6.07
N ALA A 61 -3.38 19.39 -7.22
CA ALA A 61 -1.95 19.15 -7.40
C ALA A 61 -1.02 20.26 -6.88
N ASP A 62 -1.41 21.54 -7.06
CA ASP A 62 -0.50 22.69 -6.92
C ASP A 62 -0.31 23.15 -5.46
N VAL A 63 -1.25 22.78 -4.58
CA VAL A 63 -1.25 23.19 -3.16
C VAL A 63 -0.41 22.24 -2.29
N ILE A 64 -0.17 21.00 -2.75
CA ILE A 64 0.57 20.00 -1.98
C ILE A 64 2.10 20.11 -2.18
N PHE A 65 2.57 20.64 -3.31
CA PHE A 65 3.98 20.55 -3.70
C PHE A 65 4.78 21.86 -3.79
N THR A 66 4.27 22.99 -3.28
CA THR A 66 5.05 24.25 -3.24
C THR A 66 5.69 24.50 -1.86
N PRO A 67 7.03 24.49 -1.72
CA PRO A 67 7.68 25.09 -0.57
C PRO A 67 7.87 26.59 -0.85
N PHE A 68 7.09 27.45 -0.21
CA PHE A 68 7.30 28.89 -0.37
C PHE A 68 8.39 29.41 0.58
N ASN A 69 9.51 29.81 -0.02
CA ASN A 69 10.63 30.49 0.62
C ASN A 69 10.27 31.98 0.76
N GLY A 70 10.12 32.46 2.00
CA GLY A 70 9.84 33.86 2.31
C GLY A 70 10.65 34.29 3.53
N THR A 71 11.76 34.99 3.29
CA THR A 71 12.65 35.60 4.27
C THR A 71 11.91 36.53 5.24
N THR A 72 11.90 36.18 6.53
CA THR A 72 11.95 37.11 7.67
C THR A 72 12.66 36.44 8.85
N SER A 73 13.51 37.20 9.52
CA SER A 73 14.52 36.76 10.48
C SER A 73 13.98 36.24 11.82
N ALA A 74 14.67 35.21 12.32
CA ALA A 74 14.94 34.88 13.73
C ALA A 74 13.76 34.71 14.72
N ALA A 75 13.34 33.46 14.90
CA ALA A 75 13.09 32.88 16.23
C ALA A 75 13.24 31.36 16.15
N THR A 76 14.24 30.84 16.85
CA THR A 76 14.58 29.42 16.93
C THR A 76 13.53 28.69 17.77
N SER A 77 12.56 28.05 17.14
CA SER A 77 11.74 27.01 17.77
C SER A 77 11.97 25.70 17.02
N SER A 78 12.75 24.83 17.66
CA SER A 78 12.99 23.46 17.23
C SER A 78 11.67 22.69 17.16
N SER A 79 11.11 22.57 15.96
CA SER A 79 10.04 21.63 15.66
C SER A 79 10.63 20.22 15.65
N THR A 80 10.67 19.58 16.81
CA THR A 80 10.86 18.14 16.93
C THR A 80 9.63 17.44 16.35
N SER A 81 9.74 17.02 15.09
CA SER A 81 9.02 15.85 14.62
C SER A 81 9.32 14.69 15.57
N PRO A 82 8.35 13.86 15.98
CA PRO A 82 8.67 12.66 16.72
C PRO A 82 9.36 11.70 15.74
N ASP A 83 10.70 11.72 15.70
CA ASP A 83 11.51 10.68 15.06
C ASP A 83 11.30 9.39 15.87
N PHE A 84 10.21 8.67 15.59
CA PHE A 84 10.09 7.26 15.94
C PHE A 84 10.97 6.45 14.99
N ARG A 85 12.28 6.67 15.07
CA ARG A 85 13.25 5.77 14.47
C ARG A 85 13.64 4.78 15.56
N PRO A 86 13.40 3.47 15.39
CA PRO A 86 13.99 2.51 16.30
C PRO A 86 15.51 2.73 16.29
N SER A 87 16.12 2.84 17.48
CA SER A 87 17.54 3.14 17.69
C SER A 87 18.50 2.11 17.06
N THR A 88 17.96 1.12 16.35
CA THR A 88 18.57 -0.09 15.83
C THR A 88 18.73 -0.12 14.30
N SER A 89 18.26 0.91 13.57
CA SER A 89 18.50 1.01 12.12
C SER A 89 19.94 1.44 11.82
N PRO A 90 20.64 0.78 10.87
CA PRO A 90 21.98 1.18 10.44
C PRO A 90 21.97 2.49 9.61
N TYR A 91 20.80 2.93 9.15
CA TYR A 91 20.62 4.11 8.32
C TYR A 91 20.06 5.28 9.13
N LEU A 92 20.85 6.35 9.27
CA LEU A 92 20.47 7.58 9.97
C LEU A 92 19.51 8.42 9.15
N ARG A 93 19.69 8.47 7.83
CA ARG A 93 18.83 9.23 6.92
C ARG A 93 18.87 8.60 5.54
N ILE A 94 17.72 8.54 4.88
CA ILE A 94 17.60 8.22 3.46
C ILE A 94 16.72 9.30 2.85
N SER A 95 17.13 9.84 1.71
CA SER A 95 16.35 10.78 0.93
C SER A 95 16.47 10.49 -0.55
N VAL A 96 15.40 10.75 -1.31
CA VAL A 96 15.33 10.58 -2.75
C VAL A 96 15.01 11.94 -3.34
N SER A 97 15.86 12.43 -4.24
CA SER A 97 15.83 13.80 -4.74
C SER A 97 16.32 13.89 -6.20
N ASP A 98 16.36 15.10 -6.75
CA ASP A 98 16.98 15.43 -8.05
C ASP A 98 16.58 14.45 -9.18
N PRO A 99 15.30 14.44 -9.57
CA PRO A 99 14.84 13.62 -10.68
C PRO A 99 15.45 14.13 -12.00
N GLN A 100 16.21 13.27 -12.69
CA GLN A 100 16.85 13.61 -13.97
C GLN A 100 16.39 12.67 -15.07
N LYS A 101 16.09 13.24 -16.24
CA LYS A 101 15.79 12.45 -17.44
C LYS A 101 17.10 12.07 -18.11
N GLU A 102 17.43 10.79 -18.07
CA GLU A 102 18.58 10.22 -18.77
C GLU A 102 18.12 9.57 -20.08
N GLN A 103 19.01 9.61 -21.07
CA GLN A 103 18.83 8.96 -22.37
C GLN A 103 19.88 7.86 -22.45
N GLN A 104 19.45 6.61 -22.60
CA GLN A 104 20.39 5.49 -22.66
C GLN A 104 21.29 5.62 -23.90
N ASP A 105 22.60 5.43 -23.73
CA ASP A 105 23.58 5.54 -24.82
C ASP A 105 23.14 4.76 -26.07
N ALA A 106 23.26 5.42 -27.22
CA ALA A 106 22.77 4.96 -28.52
C ALA A 106 23.42 3.64 -29.03
N SER A 107 24.43 3.11 -28.34
CA SER A 107 25.13 1.88 -28.72
C SER A 107 24.36 0.59 -28.43
N THR A 108 23.26 0.63 -27.65
CA THR A 108 22.51 -0.58 -27.25
C THR A 108 21.06 -0.61 -27.73
N SER A 109 20.60 0.33 -28.56
CA SER A 109 19.21 0.35 -29.03
C SER A 109 19.08 0.85 -30.47
N LEU A 110 18.52 -0.02 -31.32
CA LEU A 110 18.25 0.21 -32.74
C LEU A 110 16.96 1.02 -32.98
N VAL A 111 16.26 1.46 -31.92
CA VAL A 111 14.96 2.16 -32.05
C VAL A 111 15.11 3.63 -31.63
N PRO A 112 14.96 4.59 -32.57
CA PRO A 112 14.97 6.02 -32.26
C PRO A 112 13.87 6.38 -31.26
N GLY A 113 14.24 7.04 -30.15
CA GLY A 113 13.30 7.66 -29.20
C GLY A 113 12.76 6.78 -28.06
N GLY A 114 13.09 5.47 -28.01
CA GLY A 114 12.53 4.54 -27.02
C GLY A 114 13.21 4.48 -25.65
N ASN A 115 14.34 5.17 -25.45
CA ASN A 115 15.30 4.85 -24.39
C ASN A 115 15.48 5.94 -23.32
N THR A 116 14.47 6.77 -23.06
CA THR A 116 14.54 7.76 -21.96
C THR A 116 13.93 7.24 -20.68
N TYR A 117 14.64 7.37 -19.56
CA TYR A 117 14.14 7.02 -18.22
C TYR A 117 14.49 8.11 -17.21
N VAL A 118 13.80 8.12 -16.07
CA VAL A 118 14.08 9.04 -14.97
C VAL A 118 14.94 8.32 -13.92
N THR A 119 16.04 8.96 -13.52
CA THR A 119 16.86 8.57 -12.37
C THR A 119 16.64 9.52 -11.21
N TYR A 120 16.82 9.00 -10.01
CA TYR A 120 16.69 9.74 -8.75
C TYR A 120 17.99 9.62 -7.99
N LEU A 121 18.43 10.72 -7.37
CA LEU A 121 19.55 10.73 -6.44
C LEU A 121 19.07 10.24 -5.07
N ILE A 122 19.52 9.04 -4.69
CA ILE A 122 19.34 8.50 -3.36
C ILE A 122 20.53 8.94 -2.52
N THR A 123 20.27 9.74 -1.50
CA THR A 123 21.28 10.15 -0.53
C THR A 123 21.06 9.41 0.78
N THR A 124 22.06 8.67 1.21
CA THR A 124 22.02 7.84 2.41
C THR A 124 23.09 8.30 3.40
N GLU A 125 22.71 8.40 4.65
CA GLU A 125 23.58 8.70 5.78
C GLU A 125 23.58 7.51 6.71
N THR A 126 24.77 7.00 7.02
CA THR A 126 25.00 5.87 7.93
C THR A 126 25.89 6.30 9.08
N ARG A 127 25.80 5.60 10.21
CA ARG A 127 26.67 5.87 11.37
C ARG A 127 28.15 5.67 11.05
N ASP A 128 28.48 4.73 10.17
CA ASP A 128 29.86 4.28 9.98
C ASP A 128 30.58 4.92 8.79
N LEU A 129 29.87 5.20 7.69
CA LEU A 129 30.47 5.65 6.42
C LEU A 129 30.14 7.12 6.09
N GLY A 130 29.40 7.80 6.95
CA GLY A 130 28.91 9.16 6.68
C GLY A 130 27.84 9.19 5.59
N ARG A 131 27.82 10.29 4.83
CA ARG A 131 26.81 10.61 3.81
C ARG A 131 27.33 10.31 2.40
N PHE A 132 26.60 9.50 1.65
CA PHE A 132 26.92 9.14 0.26
C PHE A 132 25.67 9.16 -0.63
N GLY A 133 25.88 9.21 -1.94
CA GLY A 133 24.80 9.31 -2.94
C GLY A 133 24.97 8.34 -4.09
N VAL A 134 23.86 7.71 -4.51
CA VAL A 134 23.79 6.85 -5.70
C VAL A 134 22.59 7.24 -6.56
N ARG A 135 22.72 7.13 -7.89
CA ARG A 135 21.59 7.31 -8.81
C ARG A 135 20.93 5.98 -9.11
N ARG A 136 19.60 5.93 -9.08
CA ARG A 136 18.78 4.75 -9.41
C ARG A 136 17.59 5.14 -10.26
N ARG A 137 17.24 4.29 -11.22
CA ARG A 137 15.96 4.40 -11.95
C ARG A 137 14.91 3.48 -11.33
N PHE A 138 13.64 3.73 -11.63
CA PHE A 138 12.52 2.94 -11.10
C PHE A 138 12.67 1.41 -11.32
N ARG A 139 13.22 0.98 -12.46
CA ARG A 139 13.44 -0.46 -12.74
C ARG A 139 14.46 -1.12 -11.80
N ASP A 140 15.36 -0.33 -11.20
CA ASP A 140 16.31 -0.81 -10.22
C ASP A 140 15.60 -1.11 -8.89
N PHE A 141 14.65 -0.26 -8.49
CA PHE A 141 13.78 -0.51 -7.33
C PHE A 141 12.90 -1.75 -7.52
N VAL A 142 12.41 -1.99 -8.74
CA VAL A 142 11.69 -3.24 -9.06
C VAL A 142 12.60 -4.44 -8.83
N THR A 143 13.85 -4.36 -9.29
CA THR A 143 14.83 -5.45 -9.13
C THR A 143 15.19 -5.68 -7.66
N LEU A 144 15.32 -4.62 -6.86
CA LEU A 144 15.49 -4.71 -5.41
C LEU A 144 14.30 -5.42 -4.76
N ALA A 145 13.08 -4.99 -5.07
CA ALA A 145 11.87 -5.56 -4.50
C ALA A 145 11.70 -7.05 -4.83
N ASP A 146 11.97 -7.44 -6.09
CA ASP A 146 11.93 -8.85 -6.51
C ASP A 146 12.99 -9.68 -5.75
N ARG A 147 14.19 -9.14 -5.59
CA ARG A 147 15.28 -9.78 -4.83
C ARG A 147 14.94 -9.94 -3.36
N LEU A 148 14.39 -8.92 -2.73
CA LEU A 148 13.98 -8.98 -1.33
C LEU A 148 12.87 -10.02 -1.14
N ALA A 149 11.88 -10.08 -2.04
CA ALA A 149 10.81 -11.08 -2.00
C ALA A 149 11.35 -12.52 -2.15
N GLU A 150 12.40 -12.73 -2.95
CA GLU A 150 13.06 -14.04 -3.10
C GLU A 150 13.88 -14.44 -1.87
N SER A 151 14.72 -13.53 -1.35
CA SER A 151 15.64 -13.82 -0.24
C SER A 151 14.90 -13.94 1.10
N TYR A 152 13.86 -13.14 1.31
CA TYR A 152 13.19 -12.97 2.62
C TYR A 152 11.76 -13.50 2.64
N ARG A 153 11.54 -14.68 2.04
CA ARG A 153 10.21 -15.34 2.02
C ARG A 153 9.58 -15.44 3.41
N GLY A 154 8.29 -15.16 3.46
CA GLY A 154 7.51 -15.13 4.71
C GLY A 154 7.68 -13.86 5.57
N HIS A 155 8.50 -12.88 5.17
CA HIS A 155 8.56 -11.57 5.82
C HIS A 155 7.51 -10.60 5.26
N PHE A 156 7.01 -9.67 6.07
CA PHE A 156 6.08 -8.63 5.63
C PHE A 156 6.88 -7.45 5.04
N ILE A 157 7.43 -7.68 3.86
CA ILE A 157 8.25 -6.70 3.15
C ILE A 157 7.34 -5.58 2.64
N PRO A 158 7.59 -4.31 3.00
CA PRO A 158 6.80 -3.18 2.52
C PRO A 158 6.60 -3.25 0.99
N PRO A 159 5.38 -3.02 0.48
CA PRO A 159 5.13 -3.07 -0.95
C PRO A 159 5.84 -1.90 -1.64
N ARG A 160 6.43 -2.17 -2.81
CA ARG A 160 6.95 -1.10 -3.68
C ARG A 160 5.79 -0.25 -4.23
N PRO A 161 6.01 1.04 -4.49
CA PRO A 161 5.01 1.84 -5.20
C PRO A 161 4.76 1.29 -6.61
N ASP A 162 3.51 1.42 -7.07
CA ASP A 162 3.08 0.83 -8.31
C ASP A 162 3.73 1.44 -9.56
N LYS A 163 3.86 0.61 -10.59
CA LYS A 163 4.21 1.06 -11.93
C LYS A 163 2.97 1.66 -12.59
N SER A 164 2.47 2.77 -12.06
CA SER A 164 1.34 3.46 -12.65
C SER A 164 1.76 4.07 -14.00
N VAL A 165 1.35 3.42 -15.08
CA VAL A 165 1.47 3.95 -16.46
C VAL A 165 0.30 4.88 -16.76
N VAL A 166 -0.85 4.64 -16.13
CA VAL A 166 -2.08 5.42 -16.32
C VAL A 166 -1.95 6.80 -15.67
N GLU A 167 -1.47 6.92 -14.42
CA GLU A 167 -1.23 8.24 -13.81
C GLU A 167 -0.17 9.04 -14.58
N SER A 168 0.82 8.36 -15.17
CA SER A 168 1.83 9.02 -16.01
C SER A 168 1.25 9.67 -17.27
N GLN A 169 0.08 9.21 -17.74
CA GLN A 169 -0.60 9.72 -18.93
C GLN A 169 -1.66 10.77 -18.58
N VAL A 170 -2.24 10.68 -17.38
CA VAL A 170 -3.34 11.55 -16.92
C VAL A 170 -2.83 12.77 -16.13
N MET A 171 -1.71 12.65 -15.43
CA MET A 171 -1.13 13.74 -14.63
C MET A 171 -0.12 14.58 -15.41
N GLN A 172 0.11 15.80 -14.94
CA GLN A 172 1.23 16.60 -15.45
C GLN A 172 2.54 15.85 -15.18
N LYS A 173 3.42 15.82 -16.19
CA LYS A 173 4.66 15.03 -16.14
C LYS A 173 5.54 15.36 -14.93
N GLN A 174 5.54 16.61 -14.47
CA GLN A 174 6.32 17.04 -13.32
C GLN A 174 5.73 16.53 -12.00
N GLU A 175 4.41 16.61 -11.85
CA GLU A 175 3.67 16.13 -10.67
C GLU A 175 3.86 14.63 -10.48
N PHE A 176 3.75 13.85 -11.56
CA PHE A 176 3.98 12.41 -11.54
C PHE A 176 5.40 12.03 -11.09
N VAL A 177 6.41 12.78 -11.55
CA VAL A 177 7.81 12.53 -11.18
C VAL A 177 8.03 12.82 -9.69
N GLU A 178 7.43 13.89 -9.17
CA GLU A 178 7.53 14.26 -7.75
C GLU A 178 6.76 13.29 -6.84
N GLN A 179 5.54 12.91 -7.23
CA GLN A 179 4.75 11.89 -6.53
C GLN A 179 5.53 10.57 -6.46
N ARG A 180 6.09 10.11 -7.58
CA ARG A 180 6.93 8.91 -7.62
C ARG A 180 8.18 9.05 -6.75
N ARG A 181 8.89 10.18 -6.79
CA ARG A 181 10.05 10.43 -5.93
C ARG A 181 9.68 10.31 -4.46
N SER A 182 8.56 10.90 -4.05
CA SER A 182 8.06 10.82 -2.66
C SER A 182 7.72 9.38 -2.25
N ALA A 183 7.07 8.63 -3.13
CA ALA A 183 6.71 7.25 -2.86
C ALA A 183 7.94 6.33 -2.77
N LEU A 184 8.96 6.57 -3.60
CA LEU A 184 10.24 5.85 -3.53
C LEU A 184 11.01 6.16 -2.24
N GLU A 185 10.98 7.40 -1.78
CA GLU A 185 11.57 7.78 -0.49
C GLU A 185 10.88 7.09 0.68
N LYS A 186 9.54 7.17 0.74
CA LYS A 186 8.73 6.45 1.74
C LYS A 186 9.03 4.95 1.72
N TYR A 187 9.11 4.34 0.53
CA TYR A 187 9.44 2.93 0.36
C TYR A 187 10.79 2.56 0.98
N LEU A 188 11.87 3.29 0.65
CA LEU A 188 13.20 3.01 1.20
C LEU A 188 13.26 3.21 2.71
N LEU A 189 12.58 4.24 3.24
CA LEU A 189 12.50 4.48 4.68
C LEU A 189 11.81 3.31 5.39
N ARG A 190 10.72 2.78 4.84
CA ARG A 190 10.03 1.60 5.39
C ARG A 190 10.90 0.34 5.33
N LEU A 191 11.61 0.11 4.22
CA LEU A 191 12.57 -1.00 4.13
C LEU A 191 13.68 -0.87 5.20
N ALA A 192 14.20 0.34 5.41
CA ALA A 192 15.25 0.62 6.38
C ALA A 192 14.80 0.52 7.84
N ALA A 193 13.50 0.72 8.11
CA ALA A 193 12.90 0.57 9.43
C ALA A 193 12.59 -0.89 9.78
N HIS A 194 12.33 -1.74 8.78
CA HIS A 194 12.05 -3.15 8.98
C HIS A 194 13.25 -3.87 9.64
N PRO A 195 13.09 -4.60 10.75
CA PRO A 195 14.21 -5.12 11.55
C PRO A 195 15.19 -6.04 10.80
N VAL A 196 14.65 -6.92 9.94
CA VAL A 196 15.45 -7.85 9.11
C VAL A 196 15.88 -7.20 7.79
N VAL A 197 14.93 -6.74 6.97
CA VAL A 197 15.20 -6.16 5.65
C VAL A 197 16.09 -4.91 5.71
N GLY A 198 15.97 -4.09 6.76
CA GLY A 198 16.82 -2.93 6.98
C GLY A 198 18.29 -3.28 7.19
N ARG A 199 18.62 -4.54 7.49
CA ARG A 199 19.99 -5.04 7.64
C ARG A 199 20.42 -5.98 6.51
N SER A 200 19.59 -6.08 5.46
CA SER A 200 19.87 -6.93 4.30
C SER A 200 21.05 -6.41 3.48
N ASP A 201 21.81 -7.35 2.92
CA ASP A 201 22.88 -7.04 1.97
C ASP A 201 22.31 -6.47 0.67
N GLU A 202 21.12 -6.91 0.25
CA GLU A 202 20.43 -6.43 -0.94
C GLU A 202 20.12 -4.93 -0.85
N LEU A 203 19.59 -4.46 0.29
CA LEU A 203 19.34 -3.04 0.52
C LEU A 203 20.65 -2.27 0.64
N ALA A 204 21.65 -2.81 1.35
CA ALA A 204 22.95 -2.16 1.51
C ALA A 204 23.67 -1.96 0.16
N VAL A 205 23.70 -2.99 -0.69
CA VAL A 205 24.24 -2.92 -2.06
C VAL A 205 23.45 -1.94 -2.90
N PHE A 206 22.11 -1.95 -2.80
CA PHE A 206 21.27 -1.02 -3.54
C PHE A 206 21.54 0.45 -3.18
N LEU A 207 21.84 0.75 -1.91
CA LEU A 207 22.13 2.11 -1.46
C LEU A 207 23.58 2.54 -1.70
N LYS A 208 24.54 1.61 -1.78
CA LYS A 208 25.99 1.92 -1.85
C LYS A 208 26.63 1.73 -3.22
N ALA A 209 26.22 0.73 -4.00
CA ALA A 209 26.96 0.35 -5.21
C ALA A 209 26.86 1.41 -6.31
N GLN A 210 27.99 1.85 -6.87
CA GLN A 210 27.98 2.76 -8.03
C GLN A 210 27.75 1.97 -9.33
N GLY A 211 27.03 2.56 -10.28
CA GLY A 211 26.79 1.96 -11.59
C GLY A 211 25.74 0.84 -11.60
N ARG A 212 25.92 -0.16 -12.48
CA ARG A 212 24.96 -1.26 -12.67
C ARG A 212 24.93 -2.14 -11.42
N LEU A 213 23.74 -2.36 -10.86
CA LEU A 213 23.58 -3.21 -9.68
C LEU A 213 24.14 -4.61 -9.95
N PRO A 214 25.02 -5.16 -9.09
CA PRO A 214 25.48 -6.54 -9.18
C PRO A 214 24.41 -7.53 -8.71
N LEU A 215 23.24 -7.03 -8.30
CA LEU A 215 22.07 -7.85 -8.07
C LEU A 215 21.74 -8.55 -9.38
N VAL A 216 22.07 -9.85 -9.46
CA VAL A 216 21.68 -10.74 -10.56
C VAL A 216 20.19 -10.47 -10.79
N ARG A 217 19.70 -10.32 -12.03
CA ARG A 217 18.23 -10.26 -12.20
C ARG A 217 17.68 -11.63 -11.85
N SER A 218 16.54 -11.71 -11.18
CA SER A 218 15.81 -12.98 -11.16
C SER A 218 15.64 -13.42 -12.61
N VAL A 219 16.21 -14.57 -12.96
CA VAL A 219 16.15 -15.10 -14.31
C VAL A 219 14.77 -15.71 -14.44
N ASP A 220 13.89 -15.05 -15.19
CA ASP A 220 12.59 -15.62 -15.56
C ASP A 220 12.82 -17.05 -16.08
N VAL A 221 12.11 -18.02 -15.49
CA VAL A 221 12.22 -19.45 -15.79
C VAL A 221 12.13 -19.75 -17.30
N ALA A 222 11.41 -18.91 -18.06
CA ALA A 222 11.31 -19.00 -19.51
C ALA A 222 12.69 -18.97 -20.22
N SER A 223 13.66 -18.22 -19.70
CA SER A 223 15.02 -18.18 -20.26
C SER A 223 15.82 -19.45 -20.00
N ARG A 224 15.56 -20.16 -18.89
CA ARG A 224 16.18 -21.47 -18.59
C ARG A 224 15.58 -22.60 -19.43
N VAL A 225 14.29 -22.51 -19.76
CA VAL A 225 13.60 -23.50 -20.61
C VAL A 225 13.93 -23.30 -22.10
N LEU A 226 14.08 -22.05 -22.57
CA LEU A 226 14.48 -21.77 -23.96
C LEU A 226 15.93 -22.16 -24.26
N ASP A 227 16.86 -22.03 -23.29
CA ASP A 227 18.24 -22.50 -23.45
C ASP A 227 18.35 -24.03 -23.31
N GLY A 228 17.48 -24.64 -22.49
CA GLY A 228 17.32 -26.10 -22.42
C GLY A 228 16.69 -26.73 -23.67
N ALA A 229 15.87 -25.99 -24.42
CA ALA A 229 15.34 -26.41 -25.71
C ALA A 229 16.28 -26.10 -26.89
N ALA A 230 17.23 -25.16 -26.71
CA ALA A 230 18.21 -24.78 -27.74
C ALA A 230 19.51 -25.62 -27.72
N ARG A 231 19.67 -26.53 -26.75
CA ARG A 231 20.74 -27.54 -26.74
C ARG A 231 20.18 -28.95 -26.90
N LEU A 232 19.57 -29.21 -28.06
CA LEU A 232 19.41 -30.57 -28.56
C LEU A 232 20.78 -31.10 -29.01
N PRO A 233 21.32 -32.19 -28.45
CA PRO A 233 22.37 -32.95 -29.10
C PRO A 233 21.73 -33.71 -30.26
N SER A 234 22.17 -33.45 -31.49
CA SER A 234 21.77 -34.15 -32.72
C SER A 234 22.34 -35.58 -32.81
N GLN A 235 22.24 -36.39 -31.75
CA GLN A 235 22.83 -37.73 -31.67
C GLN A 235 21.82 -38.81 -31.21
N LEU A 236 20.74 -38.95 -31.97
CA LEU A 236 19.88 -40.14 -31.99
C LEU A 236 20.31 -41.15 -33.08
N PHE A 237 21.61 -41.19 -33.40
CA PHE A 237 22.24 -42.26 -34.19
C PHE A 237 23.61 -42.62 -33.59
N GLY A 238 23.71 -43.81 -32.99
CA GLY A 238 24.90 -44.67 -32.99
C GLY A 238 26.09 -44.36 -32.05
N GLU A 239 26.38 -45.35 -31.17
CA GLU A 239 27.70 -45.83 -30.66
C GLU A 239 28.81 -44.87 -30.17
N GLY A 240 29.34 -45.14 -28.96
CA GLY A 240 30.73 -44.79 -28.55
C GLY A 240 30.91 -43.85 -27.34
N PRO A 241 32.08 -43.84 -26.65
CA PRO A 241 32.12 -43.84 -25.17
C PRO A 241 32.46 -42.51 -24.44
N VAL A 242 31.93 -42.42 -23.21
CA VAL A 242 32.35 -41.72 -21.96
C VAL A 242 33.04 -40.35 -22.03
N ALA A 243 32.38 -39.33 -21.47
CA ALA A 243 33.04 -38.27 -20.69
C ALA A 243 32.10 -37.73 -19.59
N ALA A 244 32.62 -37.69 -18.36
CA ALA A 244 31.92 -37.31 -17.14
C ALA A 244 31.80 -35.78 -16.97
N VAL A 245 30.66 -35.30 -16.43
CA VAL A 245 30.54 -33.97 -15.82
C VAL A 245 29.64 -34.08 -14.58
N GLY A 246 30.10 -33.48 -13.47
CA GLY A 246 29.66 -33.70 -12.09
C GLY A 246 28.38 -32.98 -11.66
N PRO A 247 28.02 -33.11 -10.37
CA PRO A 247 26.68 -32.80 -9.85
C PRO A 247 26.68 -31.44 -9.15
N GLU A 248 26.03 -30.43 -9.71
CA GLU A 248 25.42 -29.32 -8.96
C GLU A 248 24.23 -28.75 -9.75
N ASP A 249 23.35 -28.05 -9.03
CA ASP A 249 22.04 -27.50 -9.44
C ASP A 249 20.85 -28.46 -9.49
N VAL A 250 20.40 -28.88 -8.30
CA VAL A 250 18.99 -29.19 -8.03
C VAL A 250 18.50 -28.29 -6.90
N GLY A 251 17.61 -27.34 -7.22
CA GLY A 251 16.86 -26.60 -6.22
C GLY A 251 16.48 -25.19 -6.63
N GLN A 252 15.30 -25.02 -7.25
CA GLN A 252 14.53 -23.78 -7.18
C GLN A 252 13.08 -23.99 -7.66
N PRO A 253 12.07 -23.84 -6.79
CA PRO A 253 10.66 -23.89 -7.18
C PRO A 253 10.24 -22.60 -7.89
N ALA A 254 9.44 -22.75 -8.93
CA ALA A 254 8.98 -21.69 -9.82
C ALA A 254 8.01 -20.70 -9.13
N LYS A 255 8.23 -19.39 -9.33
CA LYS A 255 7.19 -18.34 -9.25
C LYS A 255 7.52 -17.17 -10.18
N GLY A 256 6.49 -16.60 -10.84
CA GLY A 256 6.63 -15.33 -11.55
C GLY A 256 5.62 -14.98 -12.67
N GLY A 257 4.30 -15.02 -12.41
CA GLY A 257 3.34 -13.96 -12.79
C GLY A 257 3.36 -13.24 -14.15
N ARG A 258 3.61 -13.88 -15.31
CA ARG A 258 3.17 -13.37 -16.64
C ARG A 258 2.90 -14.48 -17.65
N ASP A 259 1.98 -15.40 -17.35
CA ASP A 259 1.24 -16.11 -18.41
C ASP A 259 0.05 -16.94 -17.87
N LEU A 260 -0.89 -16.31 -17.15
CA LEU A 260 -2.06 -17.01 -16.60
C LEU A 260 -2.89 -17.71 -17.70
N LEU A 261 -2.91 -17.18 -18.92
CA LEU A 261 -3.60 -17.76 -20.08
C LEU A 261 -2.81 -18.88 -20.77
N ARG A 262 -1.48 -18.85 -20.74
CA ARG A 262 -0.65 -19.98 -21.20
C ARG A 262 -0.62 -21.10 -20.17
N MET A 263 -0.58 -20.79 -18.88
CA MET A 263 -0.80 -21.74 -17.79
C MET A 263 -2.19 -22.39 -17.92
N PHE A 264 -3.24 -21.65 -18.28
CA PHE A 264 -4.57 -22.24 -18.54
C PHE A 264 -4.60 -23.14 -19.78
N ARG A 265 -3.83 -22.81 -20.83
CA ARG A 265 -3.72 -23.61 -22.07
C ARG A 265 -2.86 -24.86 -21.88
N GLU A 266 -1.73 -24.73 -21.18
CA GLU A 266 -0.81 -25.82 -20.79
C GLU A 266 -1.47 -26.72 -19.73
N LEU A 267 -2.27 -26.17 -18.79
CA LEU A 267 -3.09 -26.93 -17.83
C LEU A 267 -4.20 -27.72 -18.53
N ARG A 268 -4.79 -27.19 -19.61
CA ARG A 268 -5.79 -27.93 -20.40
C ARG A 268 -5.15 -29.01 -21.27
N GLN A 269 -3.90 -28.81 -21.72
CA GLN A 269 -3.13 -29.79 -22.49
C GLN A 269 -2.49 -30.87 -21.59
N SER A 270 -2.09 -30.55 -20.36
CA SER A 270 -1.55 -31.52 -19.40
C SER A 270 -2.64 -32.40 -18.77
N VAL A 271 -3.87 -31.90 -18.67
CA VAL A 271 -5.05 -32.66 -18.21
C VAL A 271 -5.53 -33.67 -19.26
N ALA A 272 -5.16 -33.51 -20.54
CA ALA A 272 -5.54 -34.45 -21.60
C ALA A 272 -4.70 -35.74 -21.62
N ASN A 273 -3.49 -35.74 -21.03
CA ASN A 273 -2.53 -36.84 -21.16
C ASN A 273 -2.33 -37.69 -19.90
N ASP A 274 -2.86 -37.32 -18.73
CA ASP A 274 -2.79 -38.15 -17.52
C ASP A 274 -4.16 -38.38 -16.89
N TRP A 275 -4.61 -39.62 -17.05
CA TRP A 275 -5.89 -40.14 -16.60
C TRP A 275 -5.90 -40.32 -15.06
N GLY A 276 -6.70 -39.49 -14.37
CA GLY A 276 -7.27 -39.84 -13.06
C GLY A 276 -6.39 -39.68 -11.82
N GLY A 277 -6.25 -38.45 -11.34
CA GLY A 277 -5.74 -38.17 -10.00
C GLY A 277 -5.71 -36.66 -9.76
N GLY A 278 -6.76 -36.10 -9.17
CA GLY A 278 -6.80 -34.70 -8.80
C GLY A 278 -5.60 -34.36 -7.91
N ARG A 279 -4.93 -33.22 -8.19
CA ARG A 279 -3.90 -32.69 -7.28
C ARG A 279 -4.45 -32.70 -5.84
N PRO A 280 -3.64 -33.09 -4.84
CA PRO A 280 -4.05 -32.92 -3.45
C PRO A 280 -4.41 -31.45 -3.23
N LEU A 281 -5.60 -31.19 -2.70
CA LEU A 281 -5.94 -29.87 -2.18
C LEU A 281 -4.88 -29.52 -1.14
N VAL A 282 -4.32 -28.30 -1.18
CA VAL A 282 -3.40 -27.86 -0.14
C VAL A 282 -4.18 -27.77 1.15
N VAL A 283 -3.99 -28.75 2.04
CA VAL A 283 -4.64 -28.76 3.35
C VAL A 283 -3.66 -28.16 4.34
N GLU A 284 -3.94 -26.94 4.79
CA GLU A 284 -3.22 -26.33 5.91
C GLU A 284 -3.87 -26.81 7.21
N GLU A 285 -3.12 -27.57 8.00
CA GLU A 285 -3.59 -28.18 9.26
C GLU A 285 -3.28 -27.31 10.48
N ASP A 286 -2.45 -26.28 10.32
CA ASP A 286 -2.07 -25.35 11.37
C ASP A 286 -3.25 -24.45 11.78
N ARG A 287 -4.01 -24.90 12.79
CA ARG A 287 -5.19 -24.21 13.31
C ARG A 287 -4.87 -22.80 13.81
N GLU A 288 -3.72 -22.62 14.45
CA GLU A 288 -3.31 -21.32 14.97
C GLU A 288 -3.07 -20.33 13.82
N PHE A 289 -2.41 -20.78 12.75
CA PHE A 289 -2.25 -19.96 11.55
C PHE A 289 -3.59 -19.62 10.89
N LEU A 290 -4.51 -20.58 10.78
CA LEU A 290 -5.83 -20.34 10.20
C LEU A 290 -6.63 -19.29 10.99
N GLU A 291 -6.65 -19.39 12.31
CA GLU A 291 -7.31 -18.41 13.19
C GLU A 291 -6.66 -17.01 13.06
N ARG A 292 -5.33 -16.94 13.06
CA ARG A 292 -4.62 -15.66 12.85
C ARG A 292 -4.88 -15.09 11.46
N LYS A 293 -4.99 -15.92 10.43
CA LYS A 293 -5.28 -15.51 9.06
C LYS A 293 -6.69 -14.93 8.95
N GLU A 294 -7.68 -15.57 9.57
CA GLU A 294 -9.06 -15.05 9.65
C GLU A 294 -9.10 -13.69 10.36
N LYS A 295 -8.44 -13.56 11.51
CA LYS A 295 -8.31 -12.28 12.24
C LYS A 295 -7.68 -11.17 11.39
N VAL A 296 -6.69 -11.49 10.57
CA VAL A 296 -6.08 -10.52 9.64
C VAL A 296 -7.05 -10.12 8.54
N GLN A 297 -7.86 -11.04 8.02
CA GLN A 297 -8.88 -10.73 7.01
C GLN A 297 -9.97 -9.81 7.58
N ASP A 298 -10.42 -10.08 8.80
CA ASP A 298 -11.37 -9.22 9.50
C ASP A 298 -10.77 -7.82 9.73
N LEU A 299 -9.51 -7.76 10.15
CA LEU A 299 -8.79 -6.50 10.33
C LEU A 299 -8.67 -5.73 9.01
N GLU A 300 -8.32 -6.39 7.91
CA GLU A 300 -8.23 -5.76 6.58
C GLU A 300 -9.58 -5.15 6.16
N GLN A 301 -10.68 -5.88 6.38
CA GLN A 301 -12.02 -5.36 6.11
C GLN A 301 -12.34 -4.13 6.98
N GLN A 302 -12.00 -4.17 8.26
CA GLN A 302 -12.18 -3.03 9.16
C GLN A 302 -11.31 -1.83 8.77
N LEU A 303 -10.05 -2.07 8.38
CA LEU A 303 -9.13 -1.04 7.89
C LEU A 303 -9.67 -0.39 6.62
N SER A 304 -10.18 -1.17 5.67
CA SER A 304 -10.80 -0.65 4.45
C SER A 304 -11.98 0.28 4.78
N THR A 305 -12.88 -0.16 5.66
CA THR A 305 -14.03 0.66 6.08
C THR A 305 -13.58 1.93 6.81
N ALA A 306 -12.65 1.83 7.75
CA ALA A 306 -12.13 2.98 8.49
C ALA A 306 -11.41 3.98 7.57
N SER A 307 -10.64 3.48 6.60
CA SER A 307 -9.96 4.29 5.58
C SER A 307 -10.95 5.10 4.74
N GLN A 308 -12.06 4.47 4.30
CA GLN A 308 -13.11 5.16 3.54
C GLN A 308 -13.83 6.21 4.39
N GLN A 309 -14.11 5.92 5.67
CA GLN A 309 -14.70 6.88 6.59
C GLN A 309 -13.75 8.06 6.87
N ALA A 310 -12.45 7.82 6.96
CA ALA A 310 -11.45 8.86 7.12
C ALA A 310 -11.41 9.80 5.89
N GLU A 311 -11.48 9.26 4.67
CA GLU A 311 -11.58 10.06 3.44
C GLU A 311 -12.85 10.92 3.43
N ALA A 312 -14.00 10.34 3.79
CA ALA A 312 -15.25 11.08 3.88
C ALA A 312 -15.18 12.21 4.92
N LEU A 313 -14.55 11.96 6.07
CA LEU A 313 -14.34 12.96 7.12
C LEU A 313 -13.44 14.11 6.66
N VAL A 314 -12.30 13.80 6.03
CA VAL A 314 -11.37 14.79 5.46
C VAL A 314 -12.09 15.65 4.44
N LYS A 315 -12.90 15.04 3.56
CA LYS A 315 -13.70 15.77 2.58
C LYS A 315 -14.70 16.70 3.26
N ALA A 316 -15.45 16.21 4.24
CA ALA A 316 -16.40 17.06 4.98
C ALA A 316 -15.70 18.23 5.69
N GLN A 317 -14.51 18.01 6.26
CA GLN A 317 -13.72 19.08 6.89
C GLN A 317 -13.22 20.12 5.87
N GLN A 318 -12.84 19.68 4.67
CA GLN A 318 -12.51 20.57 3.55
C GLN A 318 -13.71 21.44 3.18
N ASP A 319 -14.87 20.81 2.96
CA ASP A 319 -16.11 21.47 2.54
C ASP A 319 -16.56 22.53 3.58
N ILE A 320 -16.41 22.24 4.87
CA ILE A 320 -16.66 23.21 5.96
C ILE A 320 -15.72 24.41 5.83
N GLY A 321 -14.43 24.17 5.61
CA GLY A 321 -13.44 25.22 5.45
C GLY A 321 -13.74 26.11 4.24
N GLU A 322 -14.13 25.53 3.11
CA GLU A 322 -14.51 26.25 1.89
C GLU A 322 -15.79 27.06 2.09
N THR A 323 -16.87 26.43 2.54
CA THR A 323 -18.17 27.07 2.77
C THR A 323 -18.06 28.23 3.78
N THR A 324 -17.28 28.06 4.86
CA THR A 324 -17.04 29.13 5.84
C THR A 324 -16.29 30.32 5.21
N GLY A 325 -15.38 30.04 4.26
CA GLY A 325 -14.67 31.08 3.53
C GLY A 325 -15.59 31.87 2.60
N GLU A 326 -16.48 31.17 1.89
CA GLU A 326 -17.51 31.78 1.05
C GLU A 326 -18.48 32.65 1.85
N LEU A 327 -18.90 32.18 3.03
CA LEU A 327 -19.70 32.95 3.98
C LEU A 327 -18.98 34.25 4.38
N GLY A 328 -17.67 34.19 4.65
CA GLY A 328 -16.87 35.37 4.94
C GLY A 328 -16.84 36.36 3.79
N LEU A 329 -16.71 35.89 2.55
CA LEU A 329 -16.77 36.74 1.36
C LEU A 329 -18.16 37.36 1.16
N ALA A 330 -19.23 36.63 1.45
CA ALA A 330 -20.60 37.16 1.38
C ALA A 330 -20.80 38.30 2.39
N PHE A 331 -20.37 38.13 3.65
CA PHE A 331 -20.40 39.22 4.64
C PHE A 331 -19.54 40.41 4.22
N PHE A 332 -18.37 40.18 3.62
CA PHE A 332 -17.54 41.26 3.12
C PHE A 332 -18.24 42.09 2.04
N LYS A 333 -18.88 41.42 1.08
CA LYS A 333 -19.67 42.07 0.02
C LYS A 333 -20.84 42.88 0.60
N LEU A 334 -21.56 42.31 1.58
CA LEU A 334 -22.66 42.98 2.24
C LEU A 334 -22.20 44.22 3.01
N GLY A 335 -21.10 44.11 3.77
CA GLY A 335 -20.50 45.24 4.47
C GLY A 335 -19.98 46.32 3.52
N LYS A 336 -19.50 45.97 2.33
CA LYS A 336 -19.11 46.93 1.29
C LYS A 336 -20.33 47.67 0.74
N PHE A 337 -21.34 46.94 0.28
CA PHE A 337 -22.59 47.51 -0.23
C PHE A 337 -23.22 48.47 0.77
N GLU A 338 -23.31 48.05 2.03
CA GLU A 338 -23.91 48.87 3.07
C GLU A 338 -23.07 50.09 3.45
N THR A 339 -21.74 50.05 3.26
CA THR A 339 -20.86 51.23 3.41
C THR A 339 -21.11 52.24 2.28
N GLU A 340 -21.29 51.77 1.05
CA GLU A 340 -21.50 52.61 -0.14
C GLU A 340 -22.85 53.34 -0.07
N GLU A 341 -23.88 52.68 0.46
CA GLU A 341 -25.24 53.22 0.59
C GLU A 341 -25.54 53.86 1.97
N ALA A 342 -24.54 54.04 2.83
CA ALA A 342 -24.74 54.49 4.22
C ALA A 342 -25.05 55.99 4.34
N VAL A 343 -26.32 56.30 4.62
CA VAL A 343 -26.77 57.66 4.98
C VAL A 343 -26.82 57.81 6.50
N TYR A 344 -27.32 56.80 7.22
CA TYR A 344 -27.54 56.81 8.66
C TYR A 344 -26.41 56.12 9.43
N GLU A 345 -26.23 56.53 10.69
CA GLU A 345 -25.19 55.96 11.57
C GLU A 345 -25.43 54.47 11.85
N SER A 346 -26.68 54.03 11.91
CA SER A 346 -27.06 52.63 12.05
C SER A 346 -26.59 51.76 10.88
N GLN A 347 -26.54 52.30 9.65
CA GLN A 347 -26.03 51.59 8.47
C GLN A 347 -24.50 51.46 8.51
N ARG A 348 -23.78 52.53 8.88
CA ARG A 348 -22.31 52.47 9.09
C ARG A 348 -21.93 51.45 10.16
N THR A 349 -22.72 51.44 11.22
CA THR A 349 -22.62 50.52 12.35
C THR A 349 -22.78 49.07 11.93
N ARG A 350 -23.81 48.75 11.14
CA ARG A 350 -24.05 47.41 10.59
C ARG A 350 -22.99 46.99 9.56
N ALA A 351 -22.57 47.91 8.69
CA ALA A 351 -21.50 47.68 7.74
C ALA A 351 -20.17 47.30 8.42
N ALA A 352 -19.85 47.94 9.54
CA ALA A 352 -18.68 47.59 10.35
C ALA A 352 -18.79 46.19 10.97
N ASP A 353 -19.98 45.77 11.40
CA ASP A 353 -20.21 44.43 11.94
C ASP A 353 -20.14 43.35 10.87
N PHE A 354 -20.67 43.60 9.67
CA PHE A 354 -20.47 42.68 8.56
C PHE A 354 -19.00 42.51 8.19
N LYS A 355 -18.19 43.58 8.27
CA LYS A 355 -16.73 43.46 8.10
C LYS A 355 -16.06 42.64 9.21
N ARG A 356 -16.53 42.75 10.46
CA ARG A 356 -16.07 41.90 11.59
C ARG A 356 -16.43 40.43 11.37
N LEU A 357 -17.70 40.15 11.04
CA LEU A 357 -18.20 38.81 10.71
C LEU A 357 -17.41 38.19 9.54
N ALA A 358 -17.17 38.97 8.49
CA ALA A 358 -16.37 38.54 7.35
C ALA A 358 -14.96 38.12 7.77
N THR A 359 -14.29 38.97 8.55
CA THR A 359 -12.92 38.71 9.02
C THR A 359 -12.87 37.47 9.91
N ALA A 360 -13.84 37.29 10.81
CA ALA A 360 -13.93 36.12 11.67
C ALA A 360 -14.18 34.83 10.87
N ALA A 361 -15.12 34.84 9.93
CA ALA A 361 -15.42 33.70 9.07
C ALA A 361 -14.19 33.29 8.23
N VAL A 362 -13.46 34.25 7.64
CA VAL A 362 -12.21 33.95 6.91
C VAL A 362 -11.13 33.36 7.83
N ARG A 363 -10.99 33.86 9.07
CA ARG A 363 -10.06 33.31 10.06
C ARG A 363 -10.45 31.89 10.52
N ALA A 364 -11.74 31.63 10.69
CA ALA A 364 -12.28 30.31 11.02
C ALA A 364 -12.04 29.33 9.85
N SER A 365 -12.37 29.74 8.62
CA SER A 365 -12.09 28.99 7.38
C SER A 365 -10.63 28.56 7.27
N ARG A 366 -9.68 29.49 7.50
CA ARG A 366 -8.25 29.16 7.52
C ARG A 366 -7.91 28.12 8.58
N SER A 367 -8.50 28.24 9.77
CA SER A 367 -8.27 27.28 10.86
C SER A 367 -8.82 25.89 10.52
N TYR A 368 -9.99 25.79 9.87
CA TYR A 368 -10.53 24.51 9.38
C TYR A 368 -9.66 23.89 8.29
N ARG A 369 -9.11 24.69 7.37
CA ARG A 369 -8.18 24.19 6.33
C ARG A 369 -6.87 23.67 6.94
N GLU A 370 -6.32 24.40 7.91
CA GLU A 370 -5.13 23.98 8.67
C GLU A 370 -5.40 22.68 9.45
N LEU A 371 -6.57 22.55 10.09
CA LEU A 371 -7.01 21.32 10.75
C LEU A 371 -7.11 20.15 9.76
N ASN A 372 -7.77 20.35 8.61
CA ASN A 372 -7.95 19.32 7.60
C ASN A 372 -6.59 18.76 7.12
N ALA A 373 -5.62 19.64 6.87
CA ALA A 373 -4.27 19.23 6.50
C ALA A 373 -3.58 18.37 7.58
N GLN A 374 -3.89 18.58 8.86
CA GLN A 374 -3.41 17.72 9.95
C GLN A 374 -4.21 16.41 10.05
N SER A 375 -5.53 16.45 9.85
CA SER A 375 -6.38 15.25 9.81
C SER A 375 -5.90 14.28 8.74
N VAL A 376 -5.62 14.76 7.52
CA VAL A 376 -5.04 13.95 6.43
C VAL A 376 -3.76 13.26 6.88
N LYS A 377 -2.83 14.01 7.50
CA LYS A 377 -1.54 13.45 7.94
C LYS A 377 -1.68 12.35 8.98
N HIS A 378 -2.56 12.53 9.96
CA HIS A 378 -2.78 11.51 10.99
C HIS A 378 -3.47 10.29 10.38
N LEU A 379 -4.53 10.51 9.60
CA LEU A 379 -5.36 9.42 9.08
C LEU A 379 -4.70 8.65 7.92
N ASP A 380 -3.64 9.18 7.28
CA ASP A 380 -2.81 8.47 6.28
C ASP A 380 -2.30 7.11 6.83
N ILE A 381 -2.12 6.99 8.15
CA ILE A 381 -1.71 5.75 8.82
C ILE A 381 -2.67 4.59 8.52
N LEU A 382 -3.98 4.84 8.36
CA LEU A 382 -4.94 3.80 7.98
C LEU A 382 -4.64 3.25 6.57
N HIS A 383 -4.38 4.14 5.61
CA HIS A 383 -3.99 3.78 4.24
C HIS A 383 -2.65 3.05 4.20
N GLU A 384 -1.70 3.45 5.06
CA GLU A 384 -0.41 2.77 5.16
C GLU A 384 -0.57 1.30 5.60
N TYR A 385 -1.38 1.04 6.63
CA TYR A 385 -1.65 -0.31 7.11
C TYR A 385 -2.49 -1.14 6.12
N LEU A 386 -3.45 -0.51 5.43
CA LEU A 386 -4.18 -1.15 4.34
C LEU A 386 -3.22 -1.59 3.21
N GLY A 387 -2.27 -0.73 2.83
CA GLY A 387 -1.23 -1.07 1.87
C GLY A 387 -0.33 -2.22 2.35
N MET A 388 0.01 -2.26 3.65
CA MET A 388 0.79 -3.35 4.24
C MET A 388 0.10 -4.72 4.16
N MET A 389 -1.23 -4.79 4.03
CA MET A 389 -1.94 -6.07 3.85
C MET A 389 -1.47 -6.81 2.59
N LEU A 390 -1.04 -6.11 1.54
CA LEU A 390 -0.43 -6.72 0.34
C LEU A 390 0.82 -7.54 0.69
N ALA A 391 1.65 -7.05 1.62
CA ALA A 391 2.84 -7.75 2.09
C ALA A 391 2.46 -9.00 2.91
N VAL A 392 1.41 -8.89 3.73
CA VAL A 392 0.88 -10.01 4.53
C VAL A 392 0.36 -11.13 3.62
N HIS A 393 -0.45 -10.78 2.61
CA HIS A 393 -0.96 -11.74 1.61
C HIS A 393 0.18 -12.41 0.83
N SER A 394 1.21 -11.66 0.46
CA SER A 394 2.40 -12.21 -0.20
C SER A 394 3.11 -13.25 0.67
N ALA A 395 3.32 -12.93 1.95
CA ALA A 395 3.96 -13.82 2.92
C ALA A 395 3.12 -15.08 3.21
N PHE A 396 1.79 -14.95 3.30
CA PHE A 396 0.88 -16.10 3.44
C PHE A 396 0.87 -16.97 2.19
N SER A 397 0.93 -16.36 0.99
CA SER A 397 1.09 -17.09 -0.26
C SER A 397 2.41 -17.87 -0.29
N ASP A 398 3.51 -17.30 0.21
CA ASP A 398 4.77 -18.02 0.36
C ASP A 398 4.66 -19.27 1.22
N ARG A 399 3.98 -19.16 2.35
CA ARG A 399 3.69 -20.29 3.23
C ARG A 399 2.89 -21.37 2.51
N SER A 400 1.76 -21.02 1.89
CA SER A 400 0.92 -21.99 1.17
C SER A 400 1.67 -22.68 0.03
N ASN A 401 2.54 -21.97 -0.68
CA ASN A 401 3.35 -22.56 -1.75
C ASN A 401 4.46 -23.48 -1.22
N ALA A 402 5.06 -23.15 -0.08
CA ALA A 402 6.02 -24.04 0.58
C ALA A 402 5.34 -25.32 1.10
N LEU A 403 4.15 -25.20 1.68
CA LEU A 403 3.34 -26.34 2.12
C LEU A 403 2.97 -27.26 0.95
N LEU A 404 2.51 -26.68 -0.17
CA LEU A 404 2.21 -27.44 -1.39
C LEU A 404 3.42 -28.24 -1.86
N THR A 405 4.63 -27.67 -1.79
CA THR A 405 5.87 -28.36 -2.16
C THR A 405 6.13 -29.56 -1.25
N VAL A 406 5.96 -29.40 0.06
CA VAL A 406 6.09 -30.49 1.04
C VAL A 406 5.08 -31.61 0.75
N GLN A 407 3.80 -31.27 0.57
CA GLN A 407 2.74 -32.24 0.31
C GLN A 407 2.93 -32.98 -1.01
N THR A 408 3.40 -32.29 -2.05
CA THR A 408 3.73 -32.89 -3.35
C THR A 408 4.83 -33.94 -3.19
N LEU A 409 5.96 -33.57 -2.56
CA LEU A 409 7.08 -34.49 -2.34
C LEU A 409 6.70 -35.67 -1.43
N MET A 410 5.82 -35.47 -0.46
CA MET A 410 5.28 -36.56 0.36
C MET A 410 4.44 -37.55 -0.45
N SER A 411 3.58 -37.04 -1.33
CA SER A 411 2.78 -37.88 -2.24
C SER A 411 3.67 -38.66 -3.19
N ASP A 412 4.65 -37.99 -3.82
CA ASP A 412 5.61 -38.60 -4.73
C ASP A 412 6.40 -39.71 -4.04
N LEU A 413 6.90 -39.48 -2.82
CA LEU A 413 7.60 -40.49 -2.03
C LEU A 413 6.72 -41.71 -1.72
N SER A 414 5.46 -41.49 -1.35
CA SER A 414 4.53 -42.59 -1.09
C SER A 414 4.31 -43.45 -2.34
N SER A 415 4.25 -42.81 -3.52
CA SER A 415 4.11 -43.49 -4.80
C SER A 415 5.36 -44.29 -5.17
N LEU A 416 6.55 -43.71 -4.95
CA LEU A 416 7.84 -44.33 -5.20
C LEU A 416 8.07 -45.53 -4.27
N HIS A 417 7.79 -45.39 -2.97
CA HIS A 417 7.84 -46.50 -2.00
C HIS A 417 6.89 -47.64 -2.40
N THR A 418 5.68 -47.31 -2.85
CA THR A 418 4.72 -48.33 -3.31
C THR A 418 5.21 -49.05 -4.56
N ARG A 419 5.77 -48.32 -5.53
CA ARG A 419 6.35 -48.88 -6.75
C ARG A 419 7.55 -49.77 -6.45
N ALA A 420 8.44 -49.34 -5.55
CA ALA A 420 9.60 -50.10 -5.11
C ALA A 420 9.17 -51.42 -4.44
N LYS A 421 8.23 -51.38 -3.48
CA LYS A 421 7.68 -52.59 -2.82
C LYS A 421 7.07 -53.58 -3.81
N ARG A 422 6.30 -53.08 -4.78
CA ARG A 422 5.70 -53.94 -5.84
C ARG A 422 6.78 -54.60 -6.70
N LEU A 423 7.82 -53.85 -7.07
CA LEU A 423 8.90 -54.37 -7.90
C LEU A 423 9.77 -55.38 -7.15
N GLU A 424 10.06 -55.14 -5.87
CA GLU A 424 10.75 -56.08 -4.98
C GLU A 424 9.95 -57.38 -4.81
N ALA A 425 8.65 -57.29 -4.53
CA ALA A 425 7.78 -58.45 -4.41
C ALA A 425 7.61 -59.24 -5.72
N ALA A 426 7.72 -58.58 -6.88
CA ALA A 426 7.74 -59.25 -8.17
C ALA A 426 9.10 -59.91 -8.47
N SER A 427 10.20 -59.31 -8.00
CA SER A 427 11.55 -59.83 -8.19
C SER A 427 11.85 -61.04 -7.33
N SER A 428 11.26 -61.15 -6.13
CA SER A 428 11.47 -62.27 -5.20
C SER A 428 10.75 -63.57 -5.61
N LYS A 429 9.77 -63.49 -6.52
CA LYS A 429 9.00 -64.66 -7.02
C LYS A 429 9.72 -65.45 -8.12
N ILE A 430 10.82 -64.93 -8.66
CA ILE A 430 11.58 -65.56 -9.76
C ILE A 430 12.84 -66.20 -9.17
N PHE A 431 12.91 -67.53 -9.16
CA PHE A 431 14.07 -68.30 -8.71
C PHE A 431 15.26 -68.01 -9.64
N GLY A 432 16.34 -67.43 -9.09
CA GLY A 432 17.55 -67.05 -9.83
C GLY A 432 17.79 -65.55 -10.00
N GLY A 433 16.80 -64.69 -9.68
CA GLY A 433 16.95 -63.23 -9.63
C GLY A 433 17.20 -62.57 -11.00
N ASP A 434 16.21 -61.83 -11.52
CA ASP A 434 16.40 -61.04 -12.73
C ASP A 434 17.29 -59.82 -12.45
N ARG A 435 18.58 -59.91 -12.83
CA ARG A 435 19.61 -58.88 -12.62
C ARG A 435 19.21 -57.51 -13.16
N SER A 436 18.33 -57.46 -14.17
CA SER A 436 17.78 -56.20 -14.70
C SER A 436 16.73 -55.57 -13.77
N ARG A 437 15.92 -56.40 -13.09
CA ARG A 437 14.93 -55.94 -12.09
C ARG A 437 15.61 -55.52 -10.80
N THR A 438 16.68 -56.21 -10.38
CA THR A 438 17.48 -55.82 -9.22
C THR A 438 18.08 -54.43 -9.41
N ARG A 439 18.66 -54.16 -10.58
CA ARG A 439 19.16 -52.82 -10.94
C ARG A 439 18.06 -51.75 -10.92
N LYS A 440 16.87 -52.05 -11.45
CA LYS A 440 15.72 -51.11 -11.40
C LYS A 440 15.24 -50.83 -9.97
N VAL A 441 15.34 -51.81 -9.07
CA VAL A 441 15.03 -51.61 -7.64
C VAL A 441 16.07 -50.68 -7.01
N GLU A 442 17.35 -50.86 -7.32
CA GLU A 442 18.43 -49.96 -6.85
C GLU A 442 18.25 -48.52 -7.38
N GLU A 443 17.94 -48.34 -8.67
CA GLU A 443 17.64 -47.03 -9.27
C GLU A 443 16.42 -46.35 -8.63
N LEU A 444 15.37 -47.13 -8.29
CA LEU A 444 14.22 -46.61 -7.55
C LEU A 444 14.58 -46.24 -6.12
N LYS A 445 15.42 -47.01 -5.43
CA LYS A 445 15.89 -46.69 -4.08
C LYS A 445 16.72 -45.42 -4.05
N GLU A 446 17.56 -45.19 -5.06
CA GLU A 446 18.32 -43.95 -5.18
C GLU A 446 17.38 -42.75 -5.46
N THR A 447 16.41 -42.91 -6.36
CA THR A 447 15.38 -41.87 -6.58
C THR A 447 14.60 -41.57 -5.29
N ILE A 448 14.23 -42.59 -4.51
CA ILE A 448 13.57 -42.44 -3.20
C ILE A 448 14.46 -41.62 -2.27
N ARG A 449 15.75 -41.95 -2.15
CA ARG A 449 16.70 -41.24 -1.30
C ARG A 449 16.81 -39.77 -1.68
N ILE A 450 17.01 -39.46 -2.97
CA ILE A 450 17.09 -38.08 -3.47
C ILE A 450 15.79 -37.32 -3.16
N THR A 451 14.63 -37.96 -3.33
CA THR A 451 13.33 -37.33 -3.06
C THR A 451 13.09 -37.16 -1.54
N GLU A 452 13.60 -38.06 -0.70
CA GLU A 452 13.58 -37.93 0.77
C GLU A 452 14.42 -36.74 1.21
N ASP A 453 15.64 -36.58 0.68
CA ASP A 453 16.51 -35.43 0.94
C ASP A 453 15.83 -34.12 0.49
N ALA A 454 15.22 -34.11 -0.70
CA ALA A 454 14.46 -32.97 -1.20
C ALA A 454 13.26 -32.61 -0.30
N LYS A 455 12.53 -33.61 0.20
CA LYS A 455 11.44 -33.42 1.17
C LYS A 455 11.95 -32.80 2.46
N LEU A 456 13.07 -33.27 3.00
CA LEU A 456 13.67 -32.71 4.23
C LEU A 456 14.06 -31.24 4.04
N CYS A 457 14.62 -30.88 2.87
CA CYS A 457 14.87 -29.49 2.51
C CYS A 457 13.58 -28.66 2.42
N ALA A 458 12.54 -29.17 1.77
CA ALA A 458 11.25 -28.49 1.66
C ALA A 458 10.57 -28.27 3.01
N ILE A 459 10.64 -29.25 3.93
CA ILE A 459 10.12 -29.13 5.30
C ILE A 459 10.86 -28.04 6.06
N ARG A 460 12.20 -28.02 6.00
CA ARG A 460 13.00 -26.97 6.66
C ARG A 460 12.64 -25.57 6.17
N GLU A 461 12.42 -25.42 4.86
CA GLU A 461 12.01 -24.14 4.28
C GLU A 461 10.60 -23.74 4.70
N TYR A 462 9.65 -24.68 4.72
CA TYR A 462 8.29 -24.42 5.20
C TYR A 462 8.28 -23.99 6.68
N GLU A 463 9.02 -24.68 7.55
CA GLU A 463 9.14 -24.31 8.96
C GLU A 463 9.78 -22.94 9.14
N ARG A 464 10.81 -22.61 8.35
CA ARG A 464 11.41 -21.26 8.34
C ARG A 464 10.39 -20.18 7.98
N ILE A 465 9.59 -20.39 6.94
CA ILE A 465 8.55 -19.44 6.50
C ILE A 465 7.45 -19.32 7.56
N LYS A 466 7.04 -20.45 8.16
CA LYS A 466 6.06 -20.49 9.25
C LYS A 466 6.51 -19.65 10.44
N GLU A 467 7.77 -19.81 10.85
CA GLU A 467 8.39 -19.02 11.91
C GLU A 467 8.44 -17.53 11.57
N ASN A 468 8.87 -17.19 10.36
CA ASN A 468 8.89 -15.80 9.88
C ASN A 468 7.50 -15.17 9.94
N ASN A 469 6.48 -15.84 9.38
CA ASN A 469 5.10 -15.35 9.42
C ASN A 469 4.61 -15.10 10.86
N ARG A 470 4.94 -15.99 11.81
CA ARG A 470 4.54 -15.83 13.21
C ARG A 470 5.16 -14.56 13.81
N ASN A 471 6.47 -14.40 13.66
CA ASN A 471 7.21 -13.24 14.20
C ASN A 471 6.75 -11.92 13.56
N GLU A 472 6.44 -11.94 12.27
CA GLU A 472 5.97 -10.76 11.55
C GLU A 472 4.55 -10.36 11.91
N LEU A 473 3.65 -11.32 12.18
CA LEU A 473 2.32 -11.04 12.71
C LEU A 473 2.41 -10.36 14.08
N GLU A 474 3.28 -10.85 14.95
CA GLU A 474 3.48 -10.26 16.29
C GLU A 474 4.13 -8.88 16.22
N ARG A 475 5.07 -8.68 15.29
CA ARG A 475 5.66 -7.36 15.05
C ARG A 475 4.60 -6.39 14.53
N LEU A 476 3.87 -6.77 13.48
CA LEU A 476 2.84 -5.95 12.85
C LEU A 476 1.75 -5.56 13.86
N ASP A 477 1.31 -6.48 14.71
CA ASP A 477 0.30 -6.18 15.73
C ASP A 477 0.79 -5.18 16.79
N ARG A 478 2.08 -5.25 17.15
CA ARG A 478 2.70 -4.30 18.08
C ARG A 478 2.85 -2.91 17.46
N GLU A 479 3.45 -2.85 16.27
CA GLU A 479 3.60 -1.61 15.49
C GLU A 479 2.23 -0.95 15.26
N ARG A 480 1.21 -1.73 14.84
CA ARG A 480 -0.15 -1.24 14.60
C ARG A 480 -0.73 -0.57 15.83
N ARG A 481 -0.58 -1.19 17.00
CA ARG A 481 -1.13 -0.64 18.26
C ARG A 481 -0.46 0.68 18.61
N ASP A 482 0.85 0.76 18.51
CA ASP A 482 1.61 1.98 18.84
C ASP A 482 1.29 3.10 17.84
N ASP A 483 1.29 2.80 16.54
CA ASP A 483 1.00 3.76 15.49
C ASP A 483 -0.44 4.28 15.57
N PHE A 484 -1.42 3.40 15.81
CA PHE A 484 -2.83 3.80 15.88
C PHE A 484 -3.12 4.62 17.12
N LEU A 485 -2.46 4.32 18.24
CA LEU A 485 -2.55 5.15 19.43
C LEU A 485 -1.95 6.54 19.16
N GLY A 486 -0.79 6.60 18.51
CA GLY A 486 -0.15 7.85 18.09
C GLY A 486 -1.03 8.67 17.15
N MET A 487 -1.58 8.03 16.13
CA MET A 487 -2.55 8.58 15.18
C MET A 487 -3.74 9.21 15.90
N LEU A 488 -4.46 8.44 16.71
CA LEU A 488 -5.69 8.89 17.37
C LEU A 488 -5.40 10.03 18.34
N LYS A 489 -4.30 9.93 19.11
CA LYS A 489 -3.89 10.99 20.02
C LYS A 489 -3.57 12.29 19.27
N GLY A 490 -2.78 12.21 18.20
CA GLY A 490 -2.44 13.36 17.37
C GLY A 490 -3.66 14.00 16.71
N PHE A 491 -4.56 13.15 16.19
CA PHE A 491 -5.83 13.58 15.61
C PHE A 491 -6.68 14.32 16.64
N ILE A 492 -6.95 13.73 17.81
CA ILE A 492 -7.80 14.32 18.86
C ILE A 492 -7.22 15.63 19.38
N ILE A 493 -5.92 15.69 19.66
CA ILE A 493 -5.27 16.91 20.15
C ILE A 493 -5.45 18.06 19.15
N ASN A 494 -5.27 17.79 17.86
CA ASN A 494 -5.48 18.80 16.83
C ASN A 494 -6.96 19.18 16.71
N GLN A 495 -7.89 18.22 16.73
CA GLN A 495 -9.32 18.52 16.71
C GLN A 495 -9.72 19.48 17.83
N ILE A 496 -9.30 19.20 19.08
CA ILE A 496 -9.57 20.07 20.23
C ILE A 496 -8.93 21.44 20.04
N GLY A 497 -7.63 21.49 19.73
CA GLY A 497 -6.91 22.77 19.62
C GLY A 497 -7.48 23.70 18.53
N TYR A 498 -7.90 23.14 17.40
CA TYR A 498 -8.52 23.94 16.34
C TYR A 498 -10.00 24.28 16.63
N ALA A 499 -10.73 23.42 17.33
CA ALA A 499 -12.07 23.73 17.81
C ALA A 499 -12.04 24.92 18.80
N ASP A 500 -11.12 24.93 19.75
CA ASP A 500 -10.92 26.04 20.69
C ASP A 500 -10.54 27.34 19.95
N LYS A 501 -9.64 27.24 18.96
CA LYS A 501 -9.26 28.38 18.11
C LYS A 501 -10.47 28.95 17.36
N ALA A 502 -11.31 28.09 16.79
CA ALA A 502 -12.53 28.52 16.11
C ALA A 502 -13.54 29.13 17.08
N ALA A 503 -13.74 28.51 18.25
CA ALA A 503 -14.64 29.01 19.28
C ALA A 503 -14.21 30.40 19.78
N SER A 504 -12.91 30.62 20.01
CA SER A 504 -12.37 31.93 20.40
C SER A 504 -12.63 33.01 19.35
N VAL A 505 -12.48 32.69 18.05
CA VAL A 505 -12.79 33.61 16.95
C VAL A 505 -14.27 34.02 16.98
N TRP A 506 -15.18 33.06 17.18
CA TRP A 506 -16.61 33.35 17.22
C TRP A 506 -17.03 34.07 18.51
N ALA A 507 -16.44 33.73 19.66
CA ALA A 507 -16.69 34.43 20.92
C ALA A 507 -16.32 35.91 20.83
N GLN A 508 -15.20 36.24 20.18
CA GLN A 508 -14.80 37.62 19.93
C GLN A 508 -15.87 38.39 19.13
N VAL A 509 -16.46 37.77 18.10
CA VAL A 509 -17.55 38.39 17.32
C VAL A 509 -18.78 38.65 18.19
N VAL A 510 -19.15 37.69 19.04
CA VAL A 510 -20.30 37.85 19.95
C VAL A 510 -20.08 39.02 20.92
N GLU A 511 -18.87 39.18 21.46
CA GLU A 511 -18.53 40.30 22.34
C GLU A 511 -18.60 41.64 21.60
N GLU A 512 -17.97 41.71 20.42
CA GLU A 512 -17.94 42.90 19.56
C GLU A 512 -19.34 43.33 19.06
N THR A 513 -20.29 42.39 18.99
CA THR A 513 -21.67 42.63 18.57
C THR A 513 -22.67 42.62 19.72
N SER A 514 -22.21 42.59 20.97
CA SER A 514 -23.06 42.44 22.17
C SER A 514 -24.12 43.54 22.36
N ARG A 515 -23.99 44.69 21.69
CA ARG A 515 -25.01 45.75 21.68
C ARG A 515 -26.39 45.26 21.23
N TYR A 516 -26.45 44.34 20.26
CA TYR A 516 -27.73 43.81 19.76
C TYR A 516 -28.46 42.96 20.80
N GLY A 517 -27.73 42.44 21.80
CA GLY A 517 -28.32 41.71 22.92
C GLY A 517 -28.80 42.64 24.05
N ARG A 518 -28.15 43.80 24.24
CA ARG A 518 -28.48 44.75 25.31
C ARG A 518 -29.66 45.67 24.99
N GLU A 519 -30.01 45.82 23.72
CA GLU A 519 -31.16 46.63 23.28
C GLU A 519 -32.52 45.91 23.38
N ARG A 520 -32.56 44.68 23.94
CA ARG A 520 -33.79 43.90 24.15
C ARG A 520 -34.37 43.99 25.57
N ASP A 521 -33.65 44.61 26.52
CA ASP A 521 -34.12 44.96 27.86
C ASP A 521 -34.34 46.49 27.93
#